data_AF-A0A8C0ZIH2-F1
#
_entry.id   AF-A0A8C0ZIH2-F1
#
_cell.length_a   1.000
_cell.length_b   1.000
_cell.length_c   1.000
_cell.angle_alpha   90.00
_cell.angle_beta   90.00
_cell.angle_gamma   90.00
#
_symmetry.space_group_name_H-M   'P 1'
#
loop_
_entity.id
_entity.type
_entity.pdbx_description
1 polymer ?
#
loop_
_entity_poly.entity_id
_entity_poly.type
_entity_poly.pdbx_seq_one_letter_code
_entity_poly.pdbx_strand_id
1 'polypeptide(L)'
;MQLISAMGFSLSGMKYFPEADIHYQDRILGDGQLLPEKFNGFCNLEKFYTDPRSPDGHSYRLQSWIFGNRVLQYADALEHLLSTGQGVVLERSPYSDFVFLDAMLKQGYVHKRCLDHYKEVKEISISELLPPHLVIYVDMPVPEVQKRIQEKGKPYEKKVSPSYLQSIEDAYKKTFLPEISESSEVLQYTATAAEDVEKVIEDIEYLKFDKGPWVEQDDVSFHHLRLYVQDKAGVVDSVSIPHFVPEITIGGSEYDKLYYEYQALPGRKYKPGYNADAGDKWIWLK
;
A
#
# COMPACT_ATOMS: atom_id res chain seq x y z
N MET A 1 15.05 -3.51 -3.07
CA MET A 1 14.39 -4.85 -3.04
C MET A 1 13.44 -5.02 -4.23
N GLN A 2 13.79 -4.45 -5.40
CA GLN A 2 12.94 -4.35 -6.61
C GLN A 2 13.11 -5.53 -7.58
N LEU A 3 13.73 -6.63 -7.16
CA LEU A 3 14.26 -7.62 -8.12
C LEU A 3 13.19 -8.48 -8.81
N ILE A 4 11.94 -8.49 -8.33
CA ILE A 4 10.84 -9.25 -8.93
C ILE A 4 9.80 -8.34 -9.62
N SER A 5 9.98 -7.02 -9.48
CA SER A 5 8.99 -5.94 -9.66
C SER A 5 8.48 -5.65 -11.10
N ALA A 6 8.73 -6.48 -12.11
CA ALA A 6 8.10 -6.18 -13.42
C ALA A 6 8.18 -7.31 -14.43
N MET A 7 9.32 -7.99 -14.50
CA MET A 7 9.65 -8.77 -15.70
C MET A 7 9.19 -10.23 -15.66
N GLY A 8 8.95 -10.80 -14.47
CA GLY A 8 8.59 -12.21 -14.35
C GLY A 8 7.10 -12.50 -14.52
N PHE A 9 6.23 -11.66 -13.95
CA PHE A 9 4.80 -11.96 -13.86
C PHE A 9 3.93 -11.41 -15.01
N SER A 10 4.50 -10.62 -15.93
CA SER A 10 3.78 -10.31 -17.18
C SER A 10 3.60 -11.56 -18.06
N LEU A 11 4.40 -12.61 -17.82
CA LEU A 11 4.39 -13.87 -18.56
C LEU A 11 3.18 -14.76 -18.26
N SER A 12 2.54 -14.62 -17.09
CA SER A 12 1.34 -15.40 -16.73
C SER A 12 0.02 -14.77 -17.21
N GLY A 13 0.08 -13.65 -17.94
CA GLY A 13 -1.11 -12.92 -18.37
C GLY A 13 -1.85 -12.19 -17.23
N MET A 14 -1.25 -12.10 -16.04
CA MET A 14 -1.78 -11.35 -14.91
C MET A 14 -1.47 -9.86 -15.05
N LYS A 15 -2.35 -9.01 -14.51
CA LYS A 15 -2.11 -7.56 -14.48
C LYS A 15 -1.18 -7.23 -13.32
N TYR A 16 -0.08 -6.54 -13.63
CA TYR A 16 0.86 -6.08 -12.62
C TYR A 16 0.52 -4.66 -12.14
N PHE A 17 0.46 -4.49 -10.82
CA PHE A 17 0.32 -3.20 -10.16
C PHE A 17 1.63 -2.89 -9.39
N PRO A 18 2.33 -1.80 -9.75
CA PRO A 18 3.59 -1.43 -9.11
C PRO A 18 3.39 -1.04 -7.64
N GLU A 19 4.40 -1.17 -6.77
CA GLU A 19 4.29 -0.78 -5.35
C GLU A 19 3.63 0.60 -5.17
N ALA A 20 2.58 0.65 -4.35
CA ALA A 20 1.93 1.91 -3.98
C ALA A 20 2.90 2.82 -3.21
N ASP A 21 3.12 4.02 -3.75
CA ASP A 21 3.95 5.05 -3.12
C ASP A 21 3.09 6.23 -2.64
N ILE A 22 3.75 7.30 -2.19
CA ILE A 22 3.09 8.51 -1.68
C ILE A 22 2.19 9.21 -2.70
N HIS A 23 2.36 8.91 -4.00
CA HIS A 23 1.62 9.52 -5.10
C HIS A 23 0.65 8.54 -5.78
N TYR A 24 0.33 7.40 -5.16
CA TYR A 24 -0.61 6.45 -5.75
C TYR A 24 -1.95 7.12 -6.08
N GLN A 25 -2.54 7.83 -5.11
CA GLN A 25 -3.79 8.57 -5.27
C GLN A 25 -3.74 9.62 -6.39
N ASP A 26 -2.65 10.37 -6.51
CA ASP A 26 -2.47 11.36 -7.58
C ASP A 26 -2.59 10.77 -8.98
N ARG A 27 -2.09 9.53 -9.17
CA ARG A 27 -2.09 8.86 -10.48
C ARG A 27 -3.46 8.33 -10.86
N ILE A 28 -4.22 7.86 -9.88
CA ILE A 28 -5.54 7.27 -10.12
C ILE A 28 -6.66 8.31 -10.08
N LEU A 29 -6.45 9.46 -9.43
CA LEU A 29 -7.43 10.53 -9.30
C LEU A 29 -7.11 11.73 -10.19
N GLY A 30 -8.12 12.22 -10.91
CA GLY A 30 -8.05 13.42 -11.74
C GLY A 30 -7.18 13.26 -12.98
N ASP A 31 -6.18 14.12 -13.14
CA ASP A 31 -5.37 14.25 -14.36
C ASP A 31 -4.04 13.46 -14.34
N GLY A 32 -3.77 12.70 -13.28
CA GLY A 32 -2.57 11.87 -13.14
C GLY A 32 -1.28 12.65 -12.82
N GLN A 33 -1.36 13.97 -12.64
CA GLN A 33 -0.20 14.78 -12.27
C GLN A 33 0.14 14.60 -10.79
N LEU A 34 1.45 14.49 -10.51
CA LEU A 34 1.95 14.40 -9.14
C LEU A 34 1.72 15.74 -8.43
N LEU A 35 1.05 15.68 -7.28
CA LEU A 35 0.74 16.87 -6.51
C LEU A 35 1.88 17.22 -5.54
N PRO A 36 2.02 18.52 -5.21
CA PRO A 36 2.92 18.97 -4.14
C PRO A 36 2.70 18.21 -2.83
N GLU A 37 3.77 18.04 -2.05
CA GLU A 37 3.80 17.30 -0.77
C GLU A 37 2.66 17.69 0.20
N LYS A 38 2.28 18.97 0.24
CA LYS A 38 1.18 19.48 1.09
C LYS A 38 -0.20 18.87 0.80
N PHE A 39 -0.41 18.33 -0.41
CA PHE A 39 -1.64 17.65 -0.79
C PHE A 39 -1.54 16.12 -0.64
N ASN A 40 -0.33 15.60 -0.41
CA ASN A 40 -0.05 14.18 -0.21
C ASN A 40 0.25 13.86 1.26
N GLY A 41 -0.54 14.46 2.16
CA GLY A 41 -0.42 14.24 3.60
C GLY A 41 0.88 14.76 4.22
N PHE A 42 1.60 15.69 3.59
CA PHE A 42 2.92 16.16 4.03
C PHE A 42 3.92 15.01 4.25
N CYS A 43 3.85 14.01 3.37
CA CYS A 43 4.65 12.80 3.46
C CYS A 43 5.94 12.94 2.65
N ASN A 44 7.07 12.63 3.28
CA ASN A 44 8.38 12.74 2.64
C ASN A 44 9.30 11.58 3.06
N LEU A 45 9.63 10.71 2.10
CA LEU A 45 10.51 9.56 2.31
C LEU A 45 11.94 9.97 2.65
N GLU A 46 12.47 11.02 2.01
CA GLU A 46 13.83 11.50 2.29
C GLU A 46 13.97 12.01 3.72
N LYS A 47 12.94 12.72 4.22
CA LYS A 47 12.87 13.17 5.60
C LYS A 47 12.86 11.99 6.57
N PHE A 48 12.03 10.97 6.30
CA PHE A 48 11.99 9.74 7.09
C PHE A 48 13.35 9.05 7.20
N TYR A 49 14.07 8.86 6.09
CA TYR A 49 15.38 8.22 6.15
C TYR A 49 16.49 9.10 6.74
N THR A 50 16.32 10.43 6.76
CA THR A 50 17.32 11.36 7.27
C THR A 50 17.16 11.65 8.77
N ASP A 51 15.93 11.80 9.25
CA ASP A 51 15.63 12.08 10.66
C ASP A 51 14.34 11.37 11.11
N PRO A 52 14.32 10.03 11.20
CA PRO A 52 13.09 9.27 11.51
C PRO A 52 12.53 9.51 12.93
N ARG A 53 13.28 10.20 13.80
CA ARG A 53 12.89 10.51 15.19
C ARG A 53 12.41 11.94 15.37
N SER A 54 12.19 12.66 14.28
CA SER A 54 11.75 14.05 14.33
C SER A 54 10.44 14.18 15.12
N PRO A 55 10.29 15.22 15.98
CA PRO A 55 9.12 15.38 16.84
C PRO A 55 7.85 15.80 16.08
N ASP A 56 7.96 16.08 14.79
CA ASP A 56 6.85 16.52 13.92
C ASP A 56 5.92 15.39 13.46
N GLY A 57 6.20 14.15 13.86
CA GLY A 57 5.37 12.99 13.58
C GLY A 57 5.42 12.48 12.13
N HIS A 58 6.33 12.98 11.27
CA HIS A 58 6.34 12.62 9.85
C HIS A 58 6.51 11.12 9.60
N SER A 59 7.22 10.39 10.47
CA SER A 59 7.40 8.94 10.36
C SER A 59 6.07 8.20 10.38
N TYR A 60 5.20 8.52 11.35
CA TYR A 60 3.90 7.88 11.42
C TYR A 60 2.93 8.40 10.36
N ARG A 61 2.98 9.70 10.04
CA ARG A 61 2.16 10.28 8.98
C ARG A 61 2.44 9.62 7.63
N LEU A 62 3.71 9.41 7.30
CA LEU A 62 4.14 8.68 6.11
C LEU A 62 3.62 7.23 6.11
N GLN A 63 3.75 6.52 7.24
CA GLN A 63 3.27 5.15 7.35
C GLN A 63 1.75 5.06 7.16
N SER A 64 1.00 5.95 7.79
CA SER A 64 -0.46 6.01 7.67
C SER A 64 -0.91 6.30 6.23
N TRP A 65 -0.23 7.24 5.56
CA TRP A 65 -0.50 7.58 4.17
C TRP A 65 -0.20 6.42 3.20
N ILE A 66 0.95 5.76 3.36
CA ILE A 66 1.31 4.58 2.55
C ILE A 66 0.31 3.44 2.79
N PHE A 67 -0.11 3.21 4.03
CA PHE A 67 -1.12 2.21 4.35
C PHE A 67 -2.44 2.49 3.62
N GLY A 68 -2.95 3.73 3.68
CA GLY A 68 -4.16 4.12 2.95
C GLY A 68 -4.02 3.93 1.44
N ASN A 69 -2.88 4.29 0.86
CA ASN A 69 -2.61 4.08 -0.56
C ASN A 69 -2.56 2.59 -0.93
N ARG A 70 -2.03 1.72 -0.05
CA ARG A 70 -2.03 0.26 -0.26
C ARG A 70 -3.43 -0.32 -0.18
N VAL A 71 -4.26 0.15 0.75
CA VAL A 71 -5.67 -0.28 0.86
C VAL A 71 -6.43 0.10 -0.41
N LEU A 72 -6.25 1.32 -0.90
CA LEU A 72 -6.85 1.78 -2.15
C LEU A 72 -6.35 1.00 -3.37
N GLN A 73 -5.05 0.73 -3.46
CA GLN A 73 -4.49 -0.12 -4.51
C GLN A 73 -5.05 -1.55 -4.46
N TYR A 74 -5.23 -2.10 -3.26
CA TYR A 74 -5.81 -3.42 -3.08
C TYR A 74 -7.28 -3.46 -3.54
N ALA A 75 -8.04 -2.40 -3.27
CA ALA A 75 -9.39 -2.25 -3.80
C ALA A 75 -9.41 -2.17 -5.34
N ASP A 76 -8.47 -1.46 -5.97
CA ASP A 76 -8.34 -1.42 -7.43
C ASP A 76 -7.97 -2.80 -8.02
N ALA A 77 -7.11 -3.56 -7.33
CA ALA A 77 -6.76 -4.91 -7.72
C ALA A 77 -7.94 -5.88 -7.63
N LEU A 78 -8.70 -5.82 -6.53
CA LEU A 78 -9.91 -6.62 -6.35
C LEU A 78 -11.00 -6.23 -7.36
N GLU A 79 -11.21 -4.94 -7.61
CA GLU A 79 -12.14 -4.48 -8.64
C GLU A 79 -11.76 -5.04 -10.02
N HIS A 80 -10.48 -4.97 -10.39
CA HIS A 80 -9.99 -5.54 -11.65
C HIS A 80 -10.23 -7.04 -11.72
N LEU A 81 -9.89 -7.78 -10.66
CA LEU A 81 -10.10 -9.23 -10.57
C LEU A 81 -11.57 -9.60 -10.72
N LEU A 82 -12.47 -8.96 -9.97
CA LEU A 82 -13.91 -9.26 -9.94
C LEU A 82 -14.65 -8.81 -11.20
N SER A 83 -14.15 -7.79 -11.91
CA SER A 83 -14.77 -7.28 -13.12
C SER A 83 -14.28 -7.96 -14.40
N THR A 84 -13.02 -8.43 -14.43
CA THR A 84 -12.40 -8.98 -15.64
C THR A 84 -12.11 -10.48 -15.56
N GLY A 85 -12.06 -11.05 -14.35
CA GLY A 85 -11.59 -12.41 -14.11
C GLY A 85 -10.07 -12.59 -14.28
N GLN A 86 -9.32 -11.52 -14.56
CA GLN A 86 -7.87 -11.57 -14.74
C GLN A 86 -7.15 -11.46 -13.38
N GLY A 87 -6.23 -12.40 -13.13
CA GLY A 87 -5.36 -12.37 -11.95
C GLY A 87 -4.54 -11.09 -11.85
N VAL A 88 -4.18 -10.71 -10.62
CA VAL A 88 -3.43 -9.48 -10.33
C VAL A 88 -2.20 -9.80 -9.49
N VAL A 89 -1.07 -9.20 -9.85
CA VAL A 89 0.16 -9.24 -9.05
C VAL A 89 0.39 -7.87 -8.43
N LEU A 90 0.56 -7.86 -7.11
CA LEU A 90 0.80 -6.68 -6.29
C LEU A 90 2.15 -6.79 -5.61
N GLU A 91 2.84 -5.66 -5.50
CA GLU A 91 4.00 -5.54 -4.61
C GLU A 91 3.55 -5.04 -3.24
N ARG A 92 3.64 -5.93 -2.23
CA ARG A 92 3.29 -5.65 -0.82
C ARG A 92 1.84 -5.19 -0.62
N SER A 93 1.01 -6.11 -0.15
CA SER A 93 -0.38 -5.83 0.21
C SER A 93 -0.51 -5.12 1.57
N PRO A 94 -1.68 -4.52 1.87
CA PRO A 94 -1.99 -3.98 3.21
C PRO A 94 -1.76 -4.96 4.35
N TYR A 95 -1.98 -6.26 4.11
CA TYR A 95 -1.75 -7.34 5.08
C TYR A 95 -0.30 -7.41 5.57
N SER A 96 0.66 -7.04 4.71
CA SER A 96 2.08 -7.06 5.05
C SER A 96 2.58 -5.75 5.67
N ASP A 97 1.76 -4.70 5.72
CA ASP A 97 2.22 -3.35 6.02
C ASP A 97 2.68 -3.16 7.48
N PHE A 98 2.03 -3.86 8.42
CA PHE A 98 2.28 -3.71 9.86
C PHE A 98 3.73 -4.03 10.27
N VAL A 99 4.45 -4.83 9.47
CA VAL A 99 5.85 -5.18 9.73
C VAL A 99 6.76 -3.96 9.74
N PHE A 100 6.43 -2.92 8.96
CA PHE A 100 7.16 -1.66 8.95
C PHE A 100 6.88 -0.87 10.22
N LEU A 101 5.62 -0.79 10.64
CA LEU A 101 5.25 -0.08 11.86
C LEU A 101 5.84 -0.74 13.11
N ASP A 102 5.83 -2.07 13.20
CA ASP A 102 6.45 -2.83 14.28
C ASP A 102 7.96 -2.56 14.34
N ALA A 103 8.62 -2.51 13.18
CA ALA A 103 10.03 -2.16 13.09
C ALA A 103 10.27 -0.70 13.53
N MET A 104 9.42 0.25 13.09
CA MET A 104 9.51 1.65 13.50
C MET A 104 9.35 1.81 15.01
N LEU A 105 8.42 1.08 15.63
CA LEU A 105 8.21 1.09 17.07
C LEU A 105 9.43 0.54 17.83
N LYS A 106 9.99 -0.59 17.38
CA LYS A 106 11.21 -1.18 17.96
C LYS A 106 12.42 -0.24 17.90
N GLN A 107 12.53 0.57 16.85
CA GLN A 107 13.60 1.56 16.71
C GLN A 107 13.31 2.90 17.41
N GLY A 108 12.12 3.07 17.99
CA GLY A 108 11.66 4.30 18.62
C GLY A 108 11.43 5.45 17.64
N TYR A 109 10.99 5.15 16.41
CA TYR A 109 10.62 6.15 15.40
C TYR A 109 9.18 6.64 15.56
N VAL A 110 8.34 5.85 16.22
CA VAL A 110 6.93 6.16 16.48
C VAL A 110 6.57 5.82 17.93
N HIS A 111 5.52 6.45 18.44
CA HIS A 111 5.02 6.22 19.80
C HIS A 111 4.04 5.04 19.84
N LYS A 112 3.84 4.46 21.03
CA LYS A 112 2.86 3.37 21.23
C LYS A 112 1.43 3.76 20.79
N ARG A 113 1.00 5.01 21.04
CA ARG A 113 -0.30 5.52 20.58
C ARG A 113 -0.50 5.40 19.07
N CYS A 114 0.58 5.51 18.28
CA CYS A 114 0.54 5.36 16.83
C CYS A 114 0.30 3.90 16.43
N LEU A 115 0.86 2.95 17.20
CA LEU A 115 0.55 1.53 17.02
C LEU A 115 -0.92 1.25 17.35
N ASP A 116 -1.44 1.81 18.45
CA ASP A 116 -2.82 1.59 18.86
C ASP A 116 -3.80 2.16 17.80
N HIS A 117 -3.56 3.39 17.32
CA HIS A 117 -4.32 3.97 16.21
C HIS A 117 -4.24 3.13 14.93
N TYR A 118 -3.05 2.68 14.55
CA TYR A 118 -2.88 1.86 13.34
C TYR A 118 -3.61 0.53 13.43
N LYS A 119 -3.62 -0.13 14.60
CA LYS A 119 -4.33 -1.41 14.78
C LYS A 119 -5.83 -1.24 14.57
N GLU A 120 -6.41 -0.17 15.12
CA GLU A 120 -7.82 0.17 14.92
C GLU A 120 -8.12 0.42 13.44
N VAL A 121 -7.30 1.24 12.77
CA VAL A 121 -7.41 1.48 11.31
C VAL A 121 -7.27 0.19 10.50
N LYS A 122 -6.29 -0.67 10.82
CA LYS A 122 -6.06 -1.95 10.13
C LYS A 122 -7.27 -2.87 10.27
N GLU A 123 -7.82 -3.00 11.48
CA GLU A 123 -8.96 -3.85 11.77
C GLU A 123 -10.21 -3.42 11.00
N ILE A 124 -10.48 -2.10 10.93
CA ILE A 124 -11.63 -1.55 10.21
C ILE A 124 -11.45 -1.67 8.69
N SER A 125 -10.27 -1.32 8.17
CA SER A 125 -10.05 -1.23 6.71
C SER A 125 -9.84 -2.58 6.03
N ILE A 126 -9.23 -3.56 6.71
CA ILE A 126 -8.92 -4.86 6.11
C ILE A 126 -10.05 -5.87 6.28
N SER A 127 -10.91 -5.74 7.31
CA SER A 127 -11.98 -6.72 7.58
C SER A 127 -13.00 -6.87 6.45
N GLU A 128 -13.20 -5.84 5.64
CA GLU A 128 -14.08 -5.84 4.46
C GLU A 128 -13.42 -6.46 3.20
N LEU A 129 -12.11 -6.77 3.25
CA LEU A 129 -11.32 -7.24 2.11
C LEU A 129 -10.95 -8.71 2.28
N LEU A 130 -10.95 -9.47 1.19
CA LEU A 130 -10.42 -10.84 1.20
C LEU A 130 -8.87 -10.80 1.19
N PRO A 131 -8.17 -11.76 1.83
CA PRO A 131 -6.70 -11.85 1.77
C PRO A 131 -6.22 -12.27 0.38
N PRO A 132 -4.94 -12.11 0.02
CA PRO A 132 -4.43 -12.63 -1.25
C PRO A 132 -4.52 -14.17 -1.31
N HIS A 133 -4.70 -14.75 -2.49
CA HIS A 133 -4.67 -16.21 -2.67
C HIS A 133 -3.27 -16.79 -2.37
N LEU A 134 -2.24 -16.04 -2.77
CA LEU A 134 -0.83 -16.43 -2.71
C LEU A 134 0.02 -15.26 -2.22
N VAL A 135 0.97 -15.57 -1.33
CA VAL A 135 2.05 -14.68 -0.93
C VAL A 135 3.38 -15.29 -1.36
N ILE A 136 4.16 -14.53 -2.14
CA ILE A 136 5.52 -14.90 -2.50
C ILE A 136 6.49 -14.07 -1.66
N TYR A 137 7.22 -14.75 -0.78
CA TYR A 137 8.22 -14.13 0.07
C TYR A 137 9.63 -14.39 -0.44
N VAL A 138 10.43 -13.33 -0.53
CA VAL A 138 11.83 -13.40 -0.98
C VAL A 138 12.73 -13.23 0.23
N ASP A 139 13.37 -14.33 0.63
CA ASP A 139 14.36 -14.32 1.69
C ASP A 139 15.69 -13.77 1.18
N MET A 140 16.14 -12.70 1.82
CA MET A 140 17.39 -12.02 1.53
C MET A 140 17.99 -11.52 2.83
N PRO A 141 19.18 -12.01 3.23
CA PRO A 141 19.82 -11.61 4.46
C PRO A 141 20.04 -10.09 4.54
N VAL A 142 19.85 -9.49 5.73
CA VAL A 142 20.10 -8.04 5.94
C VAL A 142 21.43 -7.54 5.36
N PRO A 143 22.58 -8.23 5.53
CA PRO A 143 23.85 -7.76 4.98
C PRO A 143 23.82 -7.60 3.44
N GLU A 144 23.12 -8.49 2.74
CA GLU A 144 22.96 -8.43 1.28
C GLU A 144 21.99 -7.30 0.88
N VAL A 145 20.89 -7.15 1.61
CA VAL A 145 19.95 -6.04 1.41
C VAL A 145 20.67 -4.70 1.58
N GLN A 146 21.49 -4.57 2.62
CA GLN A 146 22.29 -3.36 2.85
C GLN A 146 23.27 -3.10 1.72
N LYS A 147 24.01 -4.11 1.28
CA LYS A 147 24.92 -3.98 0.13
C LYS A 147 24.18 -3.46 -1.11
N ARG A 148 23.02 -4.04 -1.42
CA ARG A 148 22.18 -3.62 -2.56
C ARG A 148 21.66 -2.19 -2.41
N ILE A 149 21.29 -1.76 -1.20
CA ILE A 149 20.89 -0.37 -0.91
C ILE A 149 22.08 0.58 -1.08
N GLN A 150 23.27 0.20 -0.63
CA GLN A 150 24.48 1.02 -0.81
C GLN A 150 24.87 1.17 -2.29
N GLU A 151 24.67 0.12 -3.10
CA GLU A 151 24.97 0.13 -4.54
C GLU A 151 23.92 0.90 -5.36
N LYS A 152 22.63 0.61 -5.17
CA LYS A 152 21.54 1.07 -6.06
C LYS A 152 20.53 2.01 -5.40
N GLY A 153 20.52 2.10 -4.08
CA GLY A 153 19.57 2.92 -3.34
C GLY A 153 19.79 4.41 -3.55
N LYS A 154 18.73 5.18 -3.34
CA LYS A 154 18.80 6.65 -3.40
C LYS A 154 19.67 7.19 -2.25
N PRO A 155 20.28 8.39 -2.37
CA PRO A 155 21.18 8.93 -1.35
C PRO A 155 20.60 8.92 0.08
N TYR A 156 19.30 9.17 0.22
CA TYR A 156 18.63 9.14 1.50
C TYR A 156 18.38 7.71 2.03
N GLU A 157 18.05 6.74 1.16
CA GLU A 157 17.81 5.33 1.55
C GLU A 157 19.07 4.68 2.12
N LYS A 158 20.26 5.12 1.69
CA LYS A 158 21.54 4.62 2.19
C LYS A 158 21.79 4.90 3.68
N LYS A 159 21.01 5.79 4.30
CA LYS A 159 21.06 6.12 5.73
C LYS A 159 20.27 5.13 6.61
N VAL A 160 19.56 4.17 6.01
CA VAL A 160 18.74 3.20 6.75
C VAL A 160 19.57 2.39 7.73
N SER A 161 19.07 2.23 8.95
CA SER A 161 19.78 1.47 9.99
C SER A 161 19.74 -0.04 9.71
N PRO A 162 20.85 -0.78 9.90
CA PRO A 162 20.84 -2.25 9.92
C PRO A 162 19.83 -2.83 10.91
N SER A 163 19.71 -2.23 12.10
CA SER A 163 18.78 -2.70 13.15
C SER A 163 17.32 -2.57 12.72
N TYR A 164 17.00 -1.55 11.91
CA TYR A 164 15.66 -1.35 11.36
C TYR A 164 15.35 -2.44 10.33
N LEU A 165 16.27 -2.71 9.40
CA LEU A 165 16.12 -3.78 8.41
C LEU A 165 15.97 -5.16 9.06
N GLN A 166 16.77 -5.45 10.09
CA GLN A 166 16.62 -6.68 10.87
C GLN A 166 15.27 -6.76 11.58
N SER A 167 14.78 -5.64 12.11
CA SER A 167 13.45 -5.60 12.76
C SER A 167 12.32 -5.89 11.78
N ILE A 168 12.46 -5.45 10.52
CA ILE A 168 11.53 -5.77 9.42
C ILE A 168 11.60 -7.26 9.08
N GLU A 169 12.80 -7.80 8.84
CA GLU A 169 12.96 -9.23 8.52
C GLU A 169 12.38 -10.13 9.62
N ASP A 170 12.66 -9.81 10.87
CA ASP A 170 12.11 -10.49 12.03
C ASP A 170 10.58 -10.43 12.07
N ALA A 171 9.97 -9.26 11.78
CA ALA A 171 8.53 -9.09 11.77
C ALA A 171 7.87 -9.89 10.63
N TYR A 172 8.51 -9.96 9.46
CA TYR A 172 8.06 -10.82 8.36
C TYR A 172 8.07 -12.30 8.79
N LYS A 173 9.21 -12.79 9.28
CA LYS A 173 9.41 -14.23 9.59
C LYS A 173 8.63 -14.70 10.81
N LYS A 174 8.51 -13.88 11.85
CA LYS A 174 7.93 -14.27 13.15
C LYS A 174 6.43 -13.98 13.26
N THR A 175 5.92 -13.02 12.51
CA THR A 175 4.52 -12.58 12.64
C THR A 175 3.75 -12.73 11.33
N PHE A 176 4.18 -12.05 10.26
CA PHE A 176 3.41 -12.01 9.01
C PHE A 176 3.29 -13.36 8.32
N LEU A 177 4.41 -14.09 8.11
CA LEU A 177 4.37 -15.36 7.38
C LEU A 177 3.53 -16.43 8.11
N PRO A 178 3.64 -16.60 9.45
CA PRO A 178 2.73 -17.46 10.19
C PRO A 178 1.26 -17.06 10.06
N GLU A 179 0.92 -15.78 10.30
CA GLU A 179 -0.45 -15.26 10.27
C GLU A 179 -1.10 -15.44 8.87
N ILE A 180 -0.40 -15.05 7.80
CA ILE A 180 -0.97 -15.11 6.45
C ILE A 180 -1.07 -16.53 5.90
N SER A 181 -0.25 -17.47 6.40
CA SER A 181 -0.28 -18.87 5.95
C SER A 181 -1.57 -19.62 6.33
N GLU A 182 -2.34 -19.09 7.30
CA GLU A 182 -3.62 -19.64 7.70
C GLU A 182 -4.70 -19.44 6.62
N SER A 183 -4.65 -18.32 5.88
CA SER A 183 -5.66 -17.94 4.87
C SER A 183 -5.14 -17.94 3.44
N SER A 184 -3.82 -17.88 3.25
CA SER A 184 -3.18 -17.78 1.94
C SER A 184 -2.17 -18.91 1.74
N GLU A 185 -1.92 -19.29 0.49
CA GLU A 185 -0.72 -20.07 0.17
C GLU A 185 0.53 -19.20 0.27
N VAL A 186 1.65 -19.80 0.70
CA VAL A 186 2.90 -19.08 0.89
C VAL A 186 4.03 -19.82 0.20
N LEU A 187 4.67 -19.18 -0.77
CA LEU A 187 5.89 -19.65 -1.40
C LEU A 187 7.07 -18.80 -0.92
N GLN A 188 8.16 -19.46 -0.52
CA GLN A 188 9.36 -18.79 0.00
C GLN A 188 10.55 -19.13 -0.90
N TYR A 189 11.21 -18.10 -1.41
CA TYR A 189 12.36 -18.23 -2.29
C TYR A 189 13.56 -17.48 -1.73
N THR A 190 14.76 -17.99 -1.92
CA THR A 190 15.97 -17.17 -1.77
C THR A 190 16.07 -16.18 -2.91
N ALA A 191 16.82 -15.09 -2.71
CA ALA A 191 17.01 -14.07 -3.74
C ALA A 191 17.47 -14.63 -5.10
N THR A 192 18.34 -15.64 -5.12
CA THR A 192 18.81 -16.28 -6.36
C THR A 192 17.75 -17.18 -6.99
N ALA A 193 17.01 -17.94 -6.18
CA ALA A 193 15.97 -18.83 -6.69
C ALA A 193 14.80 -18.04 -7.30
N ALA A 194 14.51 -16.86 -6.76
CA ALA A 194 13.44 -16.00 -7.24
C ALA A 194 13.74 -15.30 -8.58
N GLU A 195 14.99 -15.35 -9.05
CA GLU A 195 15.36 -14.88 -10.40
C GLU A 195 14.93 -15.88 -11.49
N ASP A 196 14.70 -17.15 -11.14
CA ASP A 196 14.17 -18.19 -12.03
C ASP A 196 12.64 -18.10 -12.09
N VAL A 197 12.16 -17.25 -12.99
CA VAL A 197 10.73 -16.97 -13.15
C VAL A 197 9.95 -18.20 -13.60
N GLU A 198 10.51 -19.02 -14.49
CA GLU A 198 9.83 -20.21 -15.02
C GLU A 198 9.50 -21.18 -13.89
N LYS A 199 10.47 -21.40 -13.00
CA LYS A 199 10.27 -22.21 -11.79
C LYS A 199 9.20 -21.63 -10.87
N VAL A 200 9.19 -20.32 -10.64
CA VAL A 200 8.17 -19.68 -9.79
C VAL A 200 6.77 -19.86 -10.39
N ILE A 201 6.63 -19.73 -11.71
CA ILE A 201 5.35 -19.96 -12.40
C ILE A 201 4.93 -21.42 -12.29
N GLU A 202 5.85 -22.35 -12.51
CA GLU A 202 5.59 -23.79 -12.38
C GLU A 202 5.11 -24.14 -10.95
N ASP A 203 5.78 -23.64 -9.91
CA ASP A 203 5.38 -23.84 -8.52
C ASP A 203 3.96 -23.30 -8.25
N ILE A 204 3.59 -22.16 -8.85
CA ILE A 204 2.25 -21.58 -8.73
C ILE A 204 1.20 -22.46 -9.40
N GLU A 205 1.49 -23.02 -10.57
CA GLU A 205 0.57 -23.89 -11.31
C GLU A 205 0.27 -25.20 -10.57
N TYR A 206 1.22 -25.69 -9.77
CA TYR A 206 1.04 -26.89 -8.94
C TYR A 206 0.29 -26.62 -7.62
N LEU A 207 0.11 -25.36 -7.21
CA LEU A 207 -0.61 -25.03 -5.99
C LEU A 207 -2.11 -25.32 -6.12
N LYS A 208 -2.69 -25.82 -5.03
CA LYS A 208 -4.13 -25.93 -4.86
C LYS A 208 -4.60 -24.86 -3.88
N PHE A 209 -5.47 -23.99 -4.34
CA PHE A 209 -6.02 -22.90 -3.55
C PHE A 209 -7.24 -23.36 -2.76
N ASP A 210 -7.00 -24.21 -1.76
CA ASP A 210 -8.06 -24.81 -0.93
C ASP A 210 -8.32 -24.01 0.37
N LYS A 211 -7.52 -22.98 0.64
CA LYS A 211 -7.63 -22.14 1.84
C LYS A 211 -8.73 -21.08 1.71
N GLY A 212 -9.41 -20.84 2.83
CA GLY A 212 -10.42 -19.79 2.97
C GLY A 212 -9.80 -18.40 3.20
N PRO A 213 -10.58 -17.33 3.02
CA PRO A 213 -12.04 -17.32 2.86
C PRO A 213 -12.54 -17.38 1.40
N TRP A 214 -11.65 -17.52 0.40
CA TRP A 214 -12.05 -17.48 -1.02
C TRP A 214 -13.02 -18.59 -1.44
N VAL A 215 -12.79 -19.81 -0.96
CA VAL A 215 -13.62 -20.98 -1.29
C VAL A 215 -15.03 -20.92 -0.69
N GLU A 216 -15.25 -20.03 0.29
CA GLU A 216 -16.51 -19.85 1.00
C GLU A 216 -17.40 -18.78 0.35
N GLN A 217 -16.87 -18.03 -0.63
CA GLN A 217 -17.59 -16.93 -1.27
C GLN A 217 -18.62 -17.44 -2.29
N ASP A 218 -19.73 -16.71 -2.39
CA ASP A 218 -20.77 -16.93 -3.39
C ASP A 218 -20.99 -15.67 -4.25
N ASP A 219 -21.90 -15.76 -5.23
CA ASP A 219 -22.19 -14.63 -6.12
C ASP A 219 -22.68 -13.39 -5.36
N VAL A 220 -23.33 -13.58 -4.20
CA VAL A 220 -23.86 -12.49 -3.37
C VAL A 220 -22.72 -11.82 -2.63
N SER A 221 -21.85 -12.58 -1.95
CA SER A 221 -20.71 -12.02 -1.23
C SER A 221 -19.74 -11.32 -2.18
N PHE A 222 -19.48 -11.89 -3.36
CA PHE A 222 -18.69 -11.22 -4.40
C PHE A 222 -19.37 -9.96 -4.94
N HIS A 223 -20.69 -9.95 -5.06
CA HIS A 223 -21.42 -8.74 -5.44
C HIS A 223 -21.24 -7.61 -4.42
N HIS A 224 -21.38 -7.91 -3.12
CA HIS A 224 -21.17 -6.94 -2.06
C HIS A 224 -19.73 -6.43 -2.00
N LEU A 225 -18.75 -7.34 -2.08
CA LEU A 225 -17.33 -6.97 -2.15
C LEU A 225 -17.06 -6.06 -3.36
N ARG A 226 -17.63 -6.39 -4.52
CA ARG A 226 -17.50 -5.58 -5.74
C ARG A 226 -18.06 -4.18 -5.56
N LEU A 227 -19.25 -4.04 -4.96
CA LEU A 227 -19.83 -2.73 -4.68
C LEU A 227 -18.96 -1.91 -3.73
N TYR A 228 -18.42 -2.55 -2.69
CA TYR A 228 -17.52 -1.91 -1.73
C TYR A 228 -16.25 -1.39 -2.40
N VAL A 229 -15.52 -2.24 -3.14
CA VAL A 229 -14.23 -1.84 -3.74
C VAL A 229 -14.39 -0.82 -4.87
N GLN A 230 -15.58 -0.69 -5.47
CA GLN A 230 -15.90 0.34 -6.46
C GLN A 230 -16.10 1.72 -5.84
N ASP A 231 -16.58 1.78 -4.58
CA ASP A 231 -16.68 3.02 -3.83
C ASP A 231 -15.34 3.40 -3.20
N LYS A 232 -14.48 4.02 -4.00
CA LYS A 232 -13.14 4.46 -3.56
C LYS A 232 -13.19 5.45 -2.39
N ALA A 233 -14.26 6.24 -2.28
CA ALA A 233 -14.42 7.16 -1.16
C ALA A 233 -14.66 6.37 0.14
N GLY A 234 -15.60 5.41 0.10
CA GLY A 234 -15.86 4.51 1.24
C GLY A 234 -14.63 3.69 1.67
N VAL A 235 -13.84 3.20 0.71
CA VAL A 235 -12.57 2.50 1.00
C VAL A 235 -11.59 3.42 1.74
N VAL A 236 -11.42 4.66 1.32
CA VAL A 236 -10.49 5.62 1.95
C VAL A 236 -11.04 6.16 3.28
N ASP A 237 -12.36 6.26 3.43
CA ASP A 237 -13.00 6.65 4.69
C ASP A 237 -12.70 5.63 5.79
N SER A 238 -12.57 4.34 5.45
CA SER A 238 -12.22 3.27 6.41
C SER A 238 -10.84 3.46 7.07
N VAL A 239 -9.93 4.19 6.42
CA VAL A 239 -8.60 4.50 6.98
C VAL A 239 -8.53 5.84 7.71
N SER A 240 -9.64 6.58 7.73
CA SER A 240 -9.75 7.95 8.25
C SER A 240 -10.64 8.00 9.49
N ILE A 241 -10.22 7.34 10.57
CA ILE A 241 -11.01 7.28 11.81
C ILE A 241 -10.90 8.58 12.64
N PRO A 242 -11.95 8.98 13.37
CA PRO A 242 -11.94 10.19 14.21
C PRO A 242 -11.20 9.97 15.54
N HIS A 243 -10.05 9.32 15.52
CA HIS A 243 -9.16 9.12 16.67
C HIS A 243 -7.96 10.06 16.56
N PHE A 244 -7.97 11.12 17.35
CA PHE A 244 -6.96 12.18 17.27
C PHE A 244 -5.60 11.75 17.86
N VAL A 245 -4.60 11.55 16.99
CA VAL A 245 -3.19 11.46 17.38
C VAL A 245 -2.39 12.65 16.83
N PRO A 246 -1.48 13.26 17.63
CA PRO A 246 -0.77 14.49 17.25
C PRO A 246 0.02 14.39 15.95
N GLU A 247 0.50 13.20 15.60
CA GLU A 247 1.35 12.96 14.44
C GLU A 247 0.61 13.11 13.09
N ILE A 248 -0.72 12.94 13.06
CA ILE A 248 -1.55 13.00 11.84
C ILE A 248 -2.67 14.03 11.90
N THR A 249 -3.05 14.50 13.09
CA THR A 249 -4.17 15.43 13.25
C THR A 249 -3.80 16.81 12.69
N ILE A 250 -4.56 17.28 11.71
CA ILE A 250 -4.41 18.62 11.11
C ILE A 250 -5.40 19.59 11.77
N GLY A 251 -4.94 20.79 12.10
CA GLY A 251 -5.81 21.83 12.66
C GLY A 251 -6.84 22.31 11.64
N GLY A 252 -8.06 22.62 12.09
CA GLY A 252 -9.16 23.01 11.18
C GLY A 252 -8.83 24.18 10.25
N SER A 253 -8.13 25.21 10.74
CA SER A 253 -7.72 26.35 9.91
C SER A 253 -6.68 25.99 8.84
N GLU A 254 -5.79 25.05 9.14
CA GLU A 254 -4.79 24.56 8.19
C GLU A 254 -5.46 23.67 7.13
N TYR A 255 -6.37 22.79 7.56
CA TYR A 255 -7.17 21.97 6.67
C TYR A 255 -7.99 22.83 5.70
N ASP A 256 -8.70 23.84 6.20
CA ASP A 256 -9.54 24.74 5.39
C ASP A 256 -8.72 25.45 4.30
N LYS A 257 -7.53 25.95 4.67
CA LYS A 257 -6.60 26.56 3.72
C LYS A 257 -6.15 25.55 2.64
N LEU A 258 -5.73 24.35 3.04
CA LEU A 258 -5.28 23.32 2.10
C LEU A 258 -6.40 22.86 1.17
N TYR A 259 -7.61 22.74 1.69
CA TYR A 259 -8.79 22.34 0.93
C TYR A 259 -9.09 23.33 -0.21
N TYR A 260 -9.13 24.64 0.08
CA TYR A 260 -9.36 25.64 -0.97
C TYR A 260 -8.18 25.79 -1.92
N GLU A 261 -6.94 25.61 -1.45
CA GLU A 261 -5.77 25.56 -2.34
C GLU A 261 -5.82 24.36 -3.28
N TYR A 262 -6.32 23.19 -2.82
CA TYR A 262 -6.52 22.00 -3.65
C TYR A 262 -7.62 22.23 -4.69
N GLN A 263 -8.77 22.79 -4.28
CA GLN A 263 -9.87 23.10 -5.19
C GLN A 263 -9.53 24.16 -6.25
N ALA A 264 -8.56 25.02 -5.97
CA ALA A 264 -8.07 26.01 -6.92
C ALA A 264 -7.20 25.40 -8.03
N LEU A 265 -6.77 24.13 -7.89
CA LEU A 265 -6.04 23.43 -8.93
C LEU A 265 -6.95 23.11 -10.13
N PRO A 266 -6.44 23.20 -11.37
CA PRO A 266 -7.22 22.86 -12.56
C PRO A 266 -7.83 21.46 -12.48
N GLY A 267 -9.13 21.33 -12.76
CA GLY A 267 -9.80 20.03 -12.79
C GLY A 267 -10.14 19.42 -11.42
N ARG A 268 -9.92 20.15 -10.32
CA ARG A 268 -10.12 19.64 -8.94
C ARG A 268 -11.25 20.33 -8.18
N LYS A 269 -11.92 21.31 -8.78
CA LYS A 269 -13.00 22.07 -8.14
C LYS A 269 -14.32 21.29 -8.08
N TYR A 270 -14.65 20.57 -9.15
CA TYR A 270 -15.88 19.80 -9.28
C TYR A 270 -15.58 18.34 -9.58
N LYS A 271 -16.63 17.50 -9.57
CA LYS A 271 -16.51 16.09 -9.95
C LYS A 271 -15.90 15.94 -11.36
N PRO A 272 -15.11 14.88 -11.62
CA PRO A 272 -14.58 14.60 -12.95
C PRO A 272 -15.68 14.64 -14.02
N GLY A 273 -15.42 15.32 -15.14
CA GLY A 273 -16.39 15.53 -16.21
C GLY A 273 -17.19 16.84 -16.15
N TYR A 274 -17.01 17.65 -15.10
CA TYR A 274 -17.69 18.92 -14.86
C TYR A 274 -16.75 20.13 -14.67
N ASN A 275 -15.47 20.01 -15.02
CA ASN A 275 -14.45 21.06 -14.86
C ASN A 275 -14.14 21.74 -16.20
N ALA A 276 -14.75 22.90 -16.45
CA ALA A 276 -14.57 23.65 -17.70
C ALA A 276 -13.12 24.12 -17.92
N ASP A 277 -12.43 24.45 -16.83
CA ASP A 277 -11.00 24.79 -16.76
C ASP A 277 -10.09 23.62 -17.16
N ALA A 278 -10.55 22.38 -17.00
CA ALA A 278 -9.87 21.17 -17.48
C ALA A 278 -10.32 20.74 -18.90
N GLY A 279 -11.15 21.54 -19.56
CA GLY A 279 -11.62 21.28 -20.92
C GLY A 279 -12.82 20.34 -21.02
N ASP A 280 -13.54 20.08 -19.92
CA ASP A 280 -14.75 19.28 -19.94
C ASP A 280 -15.84 19.92 -20.80
N LYS A 281 -16.42 19.12 -21.69
CA LYS A 281 -17.48 19.52 -22.62
C LYS A 281 -18.84 19.00 -22.16
N TRP A 282 -19.90 19.64 -22.67
CA TRP A 282 -21.29 19.25 -22.42
C TRP A 282 -21.68 19.25 -20.94
N ILE A 283 -21.04 20.09 -20.13
CA ILE A 283 -21.23 20.15 -18.67
C ILE A 283 -22.71 20.34 -18.30
N TRP A 284 -23.46 21.12 -19.09
CA TRP A 284 -24.89 21.39 -18.85
C TRP A 284 -25.83 20.26 -19.31
N LEU A 285 -25.31 19.21 -19.96
CA LEU A 285 -26.06 18.05 -20.47
C LEU A 285 -25.64 16.71 -19.81
N LYS A 286 -24.86 16.76 -18.73
CA LYS A 286 -24.47 15.59 -17.93
C LYS A 286 -25.16 15.66 -16.57
#